data_AF-A0A7Y2DZL1-F1
#
_entry.id   AF-A0A7Y2DZL1-F1
#
_cell.length_a   1.000
_cell.length_b   1.000
_cell.length_c   1.000
_cell.angle_alpha   90.00
_cell.angle_beta   90.00
_cell.angle_gamma   90.00
#
_symmetry.space_group_name_H-M   'P 1'
#
loop_
_entity.id
_entity.type
_entity.pdbx_description
1 polymer ?
#
loop_
_entity_poly.entity_id
_entity_poly.type
_entity_poly.pdbx_seq_one_letter_code
_entity_poly.pdbx_strand_id
1 'polypeptide(L)'
;FDLDNPELDVRIDTIEFSDVNTRTALLSKNNMFALLCLKTANEGGAICRVDPREVNPAVQLYDDPEKAVEWYSKSLRTSRENGWNVVYDGLPLEG
;
A
#
# COMPACT_ATOMS: atom_id res chain seq x y z
N PHE A 1 -34.17 15.09 8.58
CA PHE A 1 -33.53 14.65 7.34
C PHE A 1 -34.30 15.31 6.23
N ASP A 2 -33.79 16.44 5.76
CA ASP A 2 -34.43 17.24 4.72
C ASP A 2 -34.00 16.63 3.38
N LEU A 3 -34.92 15.96 2.70
CA LEU A 3 -34.65 15.21 1.46
C LEU A 3 -34.58 16.12 0.23
N ASP A 4 -34.86 17.42 0.39
CA ASP A 4 -34.98 18.39 -0.70
C ASP A 4 -33.84 19.43 -0.72
N ASN A 5 -32.71 19.18 -0.03
CA ASN A 5 -31.53 20.03 -0.16
C ASN A 5 -30.69 19.61 -1.38
N PRO A 6 -30.68 20.37 -2.50
CA PRO A 6 -29.93 20.02 -3.70
C PRO A 6 -28.40 20.09 -3.52
N GLU A 7 -27.90 20.67 -2.42
CA GLU A 7 -26.46 20.69 -2.11
C GLU A 7 -25.97 19.38 -1.46
N LEU A 8 -26.88 18.49 -1.04
CA LEU A 8 -26.55 17.19 -0.45
C LEU A 8 -26.53 16.04 -1.48
N ASP A 9 -26.81 16.31 -2.76
CA ASP A 9 -26.56 15.38 -3.88
C ASP A 9 -25.12 15.51 -4.40
N VAL A 10 -24.15 15.67 -3.47
CA VAL A 10 -22.75 15.40 -3.78
C VAL A 10 -22.66 13.90 -4.01
N ARG A 11 -22.89 13.51 -5.26
CA ARG A 11 -22.68 12.15 -5.76
C ARG A 11 -21.36 11.65 -5.21
N ILE A 12 -21.42 10.59 -4.41
CA ILE A 12 -20.22 9.85 -3.97
C ILE A 12 -19.35 9.47 -5.18
N ASP A 13 -19.97 9.35 -6.36
CA ASP A 13 -19.34 9.11 -7.66
C ASP A 13 -18.45 10.26 -8.18
N THR A 14 -18.44 11.45 -7.54
CA THR A 14 -17.64 12.62 -7.96
C THR A 14 -16.47 12.92 -7.02
N ILE A 15 -16.10 11.98 -6.14
CA ILE A 15 -14.75 11.98 -5.60
C ILE A 15 -13.87 11.49 -6.74
N GLU A 16 -13.28 12.43 -7.49
CA GLU A 16 -12.17 12.09 -8.38
C GLU A 16 -11.10 11.45 -7.49
N PHE A 17 -10.95 10.11 -7.58
CA PHE A 17 -9.85 9.38 -6.98
C PHE A 17 -8.58 9.79 -7.70
N SER A 18 -8.11 10.99 -7.38
CA SER A 18 -6.87 11.56 -7.88
C SER A 18 -5.73 10.58 -7.64
N ASP A 19 -5.12 10.12 -8.72
CA ASP A 19 -3.86 9.35 -8.82
C ASP A 19 -3.57 8.40 -7.66
N VAL A 20 -4.52 7.51 -7.35
CA VAL A 20 -4.24 6.42 -6.41
C VAL A 20 -3.29 5.42 -7.06
N ASN A 21 -2.10 5.27 -6.51
CA ASN A 21 -1.12 4.27 -6.95
C ASN A 21 -1.06 3.13 -5.94
N THR A 22 -0.99 1.90 -6.44
CA THR A 22 -0.84 0.70 -5.61
C THR A 22 0.26 -0.19 -6.16
N ARG A 23 1.00 -0.82 -5.25
CA ARG A 23 2.03 -1.79 -5.60
C ARG A 23 2.13 -2.86 -4.54
N THR A 24 2.36 -4.09 -4.96
CA THR A 24 2.48 -5.25 -4.10
C THR A 24 3.72 -6.02 -4.47
N ALA A 25 4.53 -6.36 -3.46
CA ALA A 25 5.63 -7.29 -3.60
C ALA A 25 5.42 -8.50 -2.69
N LEU A 26 5.63 -9.67 -3.27
CA LEU A 26 5.74 -10.93 -2.54
C LEU A 26 7.22 -11.29 -2.40
N LEU A 27 7.65 -11.50 -1.17
CA LEU A 27 8.99 -11.89 -0.83
C LEU A 27 9.01 -13.32 -0.32
N SER A 28 10.05 -14.08 -0.64
CA SER A 28 10.27 -15.43 -0.13
C SER A 28 11.65 -15.56 0.48
N LYS A 29 11.75 -16.32 1.57
CA LYS A 29 13.02 -16.70 2.20
C LYS A 29 12.84 -18.03 2.89
N ASN A 30 13.64 -19.04 2.52
CA ASN A 30 13.44 -20.42 2.98
C ASN A 30 11.99 -20.87 2.69
N ASN A 31 11.28 -21.36 3.71
CA ASN A 31 9.87 -21.78 3.62
C ASN A 31 8.88 -20.67 4.07
N MET A 32 9.29 -19.40 4.00
CA MET A 32 8.48 -18.26 4.44
C MET A 32 8.14 -17.34 3.27
N PHE A 33 6.92 -16.78 3.30
CA PHE A 33 6.47 -15.72 2.43
C PHE A 33 6.13 -14.47 3.24
N ALA A 34 6.55 -13.31 2.75
CA ALA A 34 6.21 -12.01 3.32
C ALA A 34 5.59 -11.11 2.24
N LEU A 35 4.69 -10.22 2.66
CA LEU A 35 4.02 -9.25 1.80
C LEU A 35 4.51 -7.85 2.14
N LEU A 36 4.78 -7.06 1.11
CA LEU A 36 5.01 -5.63 1.24
C LEU A 36 4.12 -4.90 0.21
N CYS A 37 3.23 -4.05 0.70
CA CYS A 37 2.31 -3.29 -0.13
C CYS A 37 2.54 -1.79 0.05
N LEU A 38 2.31 -1.04 -1.02
CA LEU A 38 2.26 0.41 -1.06
C LEU A 38 0.90 0.84 -1.59
N LYS A 39 0.30 1.85 -0.95
CA LYS A 39 -0.82 2.61 -1.48
C LYS A 39 -0.51 4.09 -1.29
N THR A 40 -0.61 4.89 -2.34
CA THR A 40 -0.48 6.36 -2.27
C THR A 40 -1.69 7.03 -2.90
N ALA A 41 -1.98 8.24 -2.45
CA ALA A 41 -2.91 9.18 -3.04
C ALA A 41 -2.30 10.59 -2.95
N ASN A 42 -3.00 11.61 -3.42
CA ASN A 42 -2.50 12.99 -3.39
C ASN A 42 -2.08 13.48 -2.00
N GLU A 43 -2.80 13.05 -0.96
CA GLU A 43 -2.62 13.56 0.42
C GLU A 43 -1.67 12.71 1.27
N GLY A 44 -1.15 11.60 0.75
CA GLY A 44 -0.28 10.74 1.54
C GLY A 44 -0.16 9.30 1.03
N GLY A 45 0.42 8.45 1.86
CA GLY A 45 0.64 7.05 1.53
C GLY A 45 0.68 6.12 2.73
N ALA A 46 0.60 4.84 2.45
CA ALA A 46 0.67 3.78 3.44
C ALA A 46 1.53 2.64 2.90
N ILE A 47 2.40 2.12 3.76
CA ILE A 47 3.10 0.86 3.55
C ILE A 47 2.48 -0.17 4.49
N CYS A 48 2.04 -1.30 3.94
CA CYS A 48 1.58 -2.44 4.73
C CYS A 48 2.58 -3.59 4.59
N ARG A 49 2.95 -4.21 5.72
CA ARG A 49 3.84 -5.36 5.78
C ARG A 49 3.16 -6.51 6.49
N VAL A 50 3.20 -7.68 5.88
CA VAL A 50 2.91 -8.96 6.54
C VAL A 50 4.19 -9.76 6.55
N ASP A 51 4.78 -9.91 7.74
CA ASP A 51 6.00 -10.69 7.94
C ASP A 51 5.64 -11.92 8.78
N PRO A 52 5.92 -13.15 8.30
CA PRO A 52 5.50 -14.37 8.98
C PRO A 52 6.21 -14.59 10.33
N ARG A 53 7.23 -13.78 10.64
CA ARG A 53 7.92 -13.78 11.93
C ARG A 53 7.22 -12.92 12.99
N GLU A 54 6.31 -12.06 12.56
CA GLU A 54 5.54 -11.15 13.40
C GLU A 54 4.12 -11.69 13.58
N VAL A 55 3.52 -11.47 14.75
CA VAL A 55 2.15 -11.96 15.04
C VAL A 55 1.10 -11.20 14.24
N ASN A 56 1.32 -9.90 14.02
CA ASN A 56 0.34 -9.01 13.40
C ASN A 56 0.94 -8.29 12.19
N PRO A 57 0.13 -7.99 11.16
CA PRO A 57 0.50 -7.05 10.12
C PRO A 57 0.86 -5.68 10.70
N ALA A 58 1.79 -4.98 10.04
CA ALA A 58 2.18 -3.62 10.39
C ALA A 58 1.81 -2.67 9.26
N VAL A 59 1.24 -1.51 9.61
CA VAL A 59 0.95 -0.43 8.67
C VAL A 59 1.67 0.82 9.13
N GLN A 60 2.38 1.46 8.20
CA GLN A 60 3.01 2.75 8.41
C GLN A 60 2.38 3.77 7.46
N LEU A 61 1.86 4.86 8.04
CA LEU A 61 1.27 5.97 7.30
C LEU A 61 2.31 7.08 7.08
N TYR A 62 2.14 7.80 5.98
CA TYR A 62 2.98 8.91 5.56
C TYR A 62 2.07 10.04 5.09
N ASP A 63 2.33 11.26 5.55
CA ASP A 63 1.66 12.48 5.07
C ASP A 63 2.15 12.91 3.67
N ASP A 64 3.23 12.28 3.18
CA ASP A 64 3.88 12.59 1.91
C ASP A 64 3.94 11.31 1.06
N PRO A 65 3.26 11.27 -0.10
CA PRO A 65 3.23 10.08 -0.95
C PRO A 65 4.61 9.72 -1.52
N GLU A 66 5.46 10.70 -1.81
CA GLU A 66 6.81 10.44 -2.34
C GLU A 66 7.68 9.76 -1.30
N LYS A 67 7.56 10.15 -0.03
CA LYS A 67 8.24 9.46 1.09
C LYS A 67 7.78 8.01 1.24
N ALA A 68 6.48 7.74 1.07
CA ALA A 68 5.98 6.37 1.09
C ALA A 68 6.62 5.53 -0.04
N VAL A 69 6.73 6.08 -1.25
CA VAL A 69 7.41 5.43 -2.39
C VAL A 69 8.90 5.19 -2.10
N GLU A 70 9.60 6.19 -1.55
CA GLU A 70 11.01 6.10 -1.20
C GLU A 70 11.24 4.97 -0.16
N TRP A 71 10.48 4.97 0.93
CA TRP A 71 10.60 3.98 1.98
C TRP A 71 10.17 2.58 1.54
N TYR A 72 9.18 2.46 0.65
CA TYR A 72 8.82 1.19 0.03
C TYR A 72 10.01 0.64 -0.78
N SER A 73 10.61 1.46 -1.64
CA SER A 73 11.75 1.08 -2.47
C SER A 73 12.98 0.70 -1.63
N LYS A 74 13.24 1.47 -0.57
CA LYS A 74 14.29 1.17 0.41
C LYS A 74 14.02 -0.13 1.15
N SER A 75 12.77 -0.38 1.57
CA SER A 75 12.37 -1.62 2.25
C SER A 75 12.56 -2.84 1.36
N LEU A 76 12.22 -2.75 0.07
CA LEU A 76 12.50 -3.81 -0.90
C LEU A 76 13.99 -4.07 -1.07
N ARG A 77 14.79 -3.01 -1.25
CA ARG A 77 16.25 -3.13 -1.38
C ARG A 77 16.87 -3.79 -0.14
N THR A 78 16.53 -3.30 1.05
CA THR A 78 17.04 -3.85 2.31
C THR A 78 16.55 -5.27 2.56
N SER A 79 15.34 -5.63 2.10
CA SER A 79 14.86 -7.02 2.17
C SER A 79 15.74 -7.94 1.31
N ARG A 80 16.08 -7.52 0.09
CA ARG A 80 17.00 -8.26 -0.80
C ARG A 80 18.39 -8.41 -0.18
N GLU A 81 18.95 -7.33 0.36
CA GLU A 81 20.24 -7.34 1.07
C GLU A 81 20.23 -8.32 2.26
N ASN A 82 19.08 -8.44 2.93
CA ASN A 82 18.88 -9.38 4.03
C ASN A 82 18.51 -10.81 3.57
N GLY A 83 18.67 -11.12 2.28
CA GLY A 83 18.50 -12.47 1.73
C GLY A 83 17.05 -12.88 1.47
N TRP A 84 16.13 -11.93 1.34
CA TRP A 84 14.79 -12.21 0.80
C TRP A 84 14.80 -12.12 -0.72
N ASN A 85 14.14 -13.07 -1.38
CA ASN A 85 13.94 -13.07 -2.82
C ASN A 85 12.60 -12.43 -3.14
N VAL A 86 12.58 -11.43 -4.02
CA VAL A 86 11.32 -10.86 -4.54
C VAL A 86 10.81 -11.76 -5.65
N VAL A 87 9.69 -12.44 -5.40
CA VAL A 87 9.08 -13.39 -6.35
C VAL A 87 7.93 -12.78 -7.13
N TYR A 88 7.40 -11.66 -6.66
CA TYR A 88 6.44 -10.82 -7.36
C TYR A 88 6.66 -9.36 -6.97
N ASP A 89 6.51 -8.43 -7.91
CA ASP A 89 6.52 -6.98 -7.67
C ASP A 89 5.69 -6.31 -8.77
N GLY A 90 4.47 -5.89 -8.46
CA GLY A 90 3.51 -5.43 -9.45
C GLY A 90 2.22 -4.89 -8.84
N LEU A 91 1.13 -4.98 -9.60
CA LEU A 91 -0.21 -4.57 -9.16
C LEU A 91 -0.70 -5.44 -7.98
N PRO A 92 -1.77 -5.02 -7.27
CA PRO A 92 -2.39 -5.87 -6.26
C PRO A 92 -2.73 -7.27 -6.79
N LEU A 93 -2.50 -8.29 -5.96
CA LEU A 93 -2.86 -9.67 -6.26
C LEU A 93 -4.35 -9.87 -6.00
N GLU A 94 -5.07 -10.38 -6.99
CA GLU A 94 -6.49 -10.73 -6.92
C GLU A 94 -6.61 -12.26 -6.95
N GLY A 95 -7.52 -12.82 -6.15
CA GLY A 95 -7.71 -14.27 -6.01
C GLY A 95 -9.13 -14.64 -5.68
#